data_AF-A0A845M6Y3-F1
#
_entry.id   AF-A0A845M6Y3-F1
#
_cell.length_a   1.000
_cell.length_b   1.000
_cell.length_c   1.000
_cell.angle_alpha   90.00
_cell.angle_beta   90.00
_cell.angle_gamma   90.00
#
_symmetry.space_group_name_H-M   'P 1'
#
loop_
_entity.id
_entity.type
_entity.pdbx_description
1 polymer ?
#
loop_
_entity_poly.entity_id
_entity_poly.type
_entity_poly.pdbx_seq_one_letter_code
_entity_poly.pdbx_strand_id
1 'polypeptide(L)'
;MGRTGIFWALLAVTLAVYGVLVAVVGPPMQALANGGAIPDLRITGYDAADIRALLDGAEPGFAEAYARVSRSWDRAVPVLFALTFGYGIWIGGLPRVFVLVPILMGLADLAENTLAARMLLAGPAALDPGQVAWASAFTVAKWVLFPVTLLLLVTGLVRRRKADKEVRT
;
A
#
# COMPACT_ATOMS: atom_id res chain seq x y z
N MET A 1 -10.17 8.97 25.61
CA MET A 1 -10.65 9.06 24.21
C MET A 1 -11.50 7.83 23.92
N GLY A 2 -12.72 7.97 23.38
CA GLY A 2 -13.56 6.80 23.05
C GLY A 2 -13.03 6.01 21.85
N ARG A 3 -13.54 4.79 21.61
CA ARG A 3 -13.11 3.91 20.50
C ARG A 3 -13.11 4.63 19.14
N THR A 4 -14.15 5.40 18.87
CA THR A 4 -14.28 6.23 17.66
C THR A 4 -13.24 7.34 17.58
N GLY A 5 -12.90 7.97 18.71
CA GLY A 5 -11.85 8.99 18.75
C GLY A 5 -10.47 8.40 18.44
N ILE A 6 -10.15 7.21 18.96
CA ILE A 6 -8.92 6.48 18.62
C ILE A 6 -8.85 6.22 17.11
N PHE A 7 -9.95 5.79 16.50
CA PHE A 7 -10.00 5.56 15.05
C PHE A 7 -9.68 6.84 14.27
N TRP A 8 -10.30 7.97 14.60
CA TRP A 8 -10.05 9.23 13.89
C TRP A 8 -8.62 9.74 14.08
N ALA A 9 -8.04 9.57 15.27
CA ALA A 9 -6.63 9.90 15.51
C ALA A 9 -5.69 9.02 14.66
N LEU A 10 -5.92 7.70 14.65
CA LEU A 10 -5.15 6.77 13.82
C LEU A 10 -5.29 7.09 12.32
N LEU A 11 -6.50 7.40 11.88
CA LEU A 11 -6.76 7.80 10.49
C LEU A 11 -6.03 9.10 10.14
N ALA A 12 -6.09 10.11 11.00
CA ALA A 12 -5.40 11.37 10.78
C ALA A 12 -3.88 11.17 10.66
N VAL A 13 -3.28 10.36 11.54
CA VAL A 13 -1.85 10.01 11.47
C VAL A 13 -1.53 9.25 10.19
N THR A 14 -2.34 8.25 9.83
CA THR A 14 -2.16 7.45 8.61
C THR A 14 -2.19 8.32 7.36
N LEU A 15 -3.19 9.20 7.26
CA LEU A 15 -3.35 10.12 6.13
C LEU A 15 -2.24 11.17 6.09
N ALA A 16 -1.75 11.65 7.24
CA ALA A 16 -0.63 12.58 7.29
C ALA A 16 0.66 11.92 6.79
N VAL A 17 0.98 10.70 7.26
CA VAL A 17 2.17 9.95 6.83
C VAL A 17 2.08 9.60 5.34
N TYR A 18 0.93 9.12 4.88
CA TYR A 18 0.70 8.84 3.45
C TYR A 18 0.79 10.11 2.60
N GLY A 19 0.23 11.23 3.10
CA GLY A 19 0.31 12.53 2.45
C GLY A 19 1.75 13.00 2.29
N VAL A 20 2.60 12.81 3.30
CA VAL A 20 4.04 13.11 3.20
C VAL A 20 4.72 12.21 2.18
N LEU A 21 4.45 10.91 2.17
CA LEU A 21 4.98 10.00 1.15
C LEU A 21 4.61 10.48 -0.25
N VAL A 22 3.33 10.74 -0.51
CA VAL A 22 2.87 11.14 -1.85
C VAL A 22 3.36 12.53 -2.26
N ALA A 23 3.31 13.51 -1.36
CA ALA A 23 3.59 14.90 -1.71
C ALA A 23 5.08 15.28 -1.67
N VAL A 24 5.87 14.62 -0.80
CA VAL A 24 7.28 14.96 -0.58
C VAL A 24 8.21 13.93 -1.20
N VAL A 25 7.90 12.63 -1.04
CA VAL A 25 8.77 11.54 -1.51
C VAL A 25 8.43 11.14 -2.95
N GLY A 26 7.16 11.20 -3.33
CA GLY A 26 6.66 10.86 -4.66
C GLY A 26 7.30 11.66 -5.81
N PRO A 27 7.32 13.00 -5.79
CA PRO A 27 7.81 13.78 -6.93
C PRO A 27 9.28 13.55 -7.27
N PRO A 28 10.22 13.51 -6.31
CA PRO A 28 11.61 13.13 -6.60
C PRO A 28 11.73 11.72 -7.18
N MET A 29 10.92 10.75 -6.72
CA MET A 29 10.95 9.39 -7.25
C MET A 29 10.46 9.33 -8.70
N GLN A 30 9.40 10.08 -9.03
CA GLN A 30 8.89 10.18 -10.39
C GLN A 30 9.87 10.86 -11.33
N ALA A 31 10.59 11.89 -10.85
CA ALA A 31 11.66 12.53 -11.59
C ALA A 31 12.79 11.53 -11.90
N LEU A 32 13.21 10.73 -10.91
CA LEU A 32 14.23 9.69 -11.12
C LEU A 32 13.76 8.57 -12.06
N ALA A 33 12.45 8.26 -12.08
CA ALA A 33 11.90 7.28 -13.02
C ALA A 33 11.84 7.80 -14.47
N ASN A 34 12.10 9.09 -14.71
CA ASN A 34 12.15 9.72 -16.03
C ASN A 34 10.93 9.42 -16.92
N GLY A 35 9.73 9.48 -16.34
CA GLY A 35 8.47 9.17 -17.02
C GLY A 35 8.13 7.68 -17.11
N GLY A 36 9.04 6.80 -16.69
CA GLY A 36 8.75 5.38 -16.51
C GLY A 36 7.79 5.13 -15.35
N ALA A 37 6.85 4.19 -15.52
CA ALA A 37 5.92 3.83 -14.45
C ALA A 37 6.65 3.03 -13.36
N ILE A 38 6.67 3.55 -12.13
CA ILE A 38 7.22 2.88 -10.94
C ILE A 38 6.39 1.61 -10.62
N PRO A 39 7.01 0.48 -10.21
CA PRO A 39 6.31 -0.82 -10.12
C PRO A 39 5.05 -0.82 -9.28
N ASP A 40 5.06 -0.17 -8.12
CA ASP A 40 3.97 -0.13 -7.15
C ASP A 40 2.73 0.64 -7.64
N LEU A 41 2.91 1.53 -8.62
CA LEU A 41 1.85 2.32 -9.25
C LEU A 41 1.12 1.58 -10.38
N ARG A 42 1.59 0.39 -10.78
CA ARG A 42 1.04 -0.39 -11.89
C ARG A 42 -0.09 -1.30 -11.39
N ILE A 43 -1.30 -0.73 -11.34
CA ILE A 43 -2.49 -1.36 -10.74
C ILE A 43 -2.89 -2.72 -11.34
N THR A 44 -2.54 -2.98 -12.60
CA THR A 44 -2.82 -4.24 -13.31
C THR A 44 -1.64 -5.22 -13.31
N GLY A 45 -0.57 -4.91 -12.57
CA GLY A 45 0.68 -5.66 -12.60
C GLY A 45 1.60 -5.22 -13.75
N TYR A 46 2.68 -5.98 -13.90
CA TYR A 46 3.75 -5.77 -14.87
C TYR A 46 4.54 -7.05 -15.14
N ASP A 47 5.39 -7.01 -16.16
CA ASP A 47 6.33 -8.08 -16.48
C ASP A 47 7.80 -7.63 -16.48
N ALA A 48 8.70 -8.55 -16.84
CA ALA A 48 10.13 -8.33 -16.88
C ALA A 48 10.56 -7.30 -17.94
N ALA A 49 9.85 -7.21 -19.06
CA ALA A 49 10.12 -6.24 -20.11
C ALA A 49 9.79 -4.83 -19.62
N ASP A 50 8.69 -4.66 -18.91
CA ASP A 50 8.30 -3.36 -18.35
C ASP A 50 9.30 -2.85 -17.30
N ILE A 51 9.89 -3.74 -16.49
CA ILE A 51 10.90 -3.38 -15.49
C ILE A 51 12.25 -3.09 -16.16
N ARG A 52 12.60 -3.84 -17.19
CA ARG A 52 13.80 -3.57 -17.99
C ARG A 52 13.72 -2.19 -18.65
N ALA A 53 12.59 -1.88 -19.28
CA ALA A 53 12.37 -0.58 -19.90
C ALA A 53 12.45 0.57 -18.88
N LEU A 54 11.92 0.38 -17.67
CA LEU A 54 12.08 1.34 -16.58
C LEU A 54 13.55 1.55 -16.21
N LEU A 55 14.30 0.46 -15.99
CA LEU A 55 15.72 0.54 -15.59
C LEU A 55 16.60 1.15 -16.68
N ASP A 56 16.32 0.87 -17.95
CA ASP A 56 17.07 1.41 -19.08
C ASP A 56 16.80 2.91 -19.31
N GLY A 57 15.62 3.40 -18.92
CA GLY A 57 15.19 4.80 -19.11
C GLY A 57 15.33 5.70 -17.88
N ALA A 58 15.45 5.13 -16.67
CA ALA A 58 15.52 5.87 -15.42
C ALA A 58 16.85 6.64 -15.27
N GLU A 59 16.81 7.71 -14.48
CA GLU A 59 18.00 8.46 -14.10
C GLU A 59 18.93 7.60 -13.20
N PRO A 60 20.26 7.83 -13.28
CA PRO A 60 21.21 7.20 -12.37
C PRO A 60 20.82 7.42 -10.90
N GLY A 61 20.85 6.36 -10.09
CA GLY A 61 20.47 6.41 -8.68
C GLY A 61 19.01 6.08 -8.38
N PHE A 62 18.17 5.85 -9.40
CA PHE A 62 16.77 5.47 -9.21
C PHE A 62 16.60 4.23 -8.33
N ALA A 63 17.35 3.16 -8.60
CA ALA A 63 17.25 1.91 -7.85
C ALA A 63 17.64 2.08 -6.36
N GLU A 64 18.68 2.85 -6.07
CA GLU A 64 19.14 3.15 -4.72
C GLU A 64 18.16 4.05 -3.97
N ALA A 65 17.59 5.04 -4.66
CA ALA A 65 16.55 5.91 -4.12
C ALA A 65 15.30 5.10 -3.78
N TYR A 66 14.80 4.29 -4.72
CA TYR A 66 13.66 3.41 -4.52
C TYR A 66 13.91 2.48 -3.32
N ALA A 67 15.06 1.81 -3.26
CA ALA A 67 15.40 0.93 -2.15
C ALA A 67 15.49 1.65 -0.79
N ARG A 68 15.79 2.94 -0.76
CA ARG A 68 15.78 3.74 0.48
C ARG A 68 14.35 4.05 0.92
N VAL A 69 13.49 4.41 -0.01
CA VAL A 69 12.07 4.67 0.25
C VAL A 69 11.35 3.38 0.66
N SER A 70 11.60 2.28 -0.05
CA SER A 70 11.04 0.95 0.23
C SER A 70 11.34 0.44 1.64
N ARG A 71 12.47 0.86 2.23
CA ARG A 71 12.91 0.48 3.59
C ARG A 71 12.44 1.43 4.69
N SER A 72 11.78 2.54 4.33
CA SER A 72 11.34 3.57 5.26
C SER A 72 9.84 3.83 5.15
N TRP A 73 9.43 4.76 4.29
CA TRP A 73 8.04 5.21 4.15
C TRP A 73 7.10 4.07 3.72
N ASP A 74 7.55 3.26 2.76
CA ASP A 74 6.84 2.11 2.20
C ASP A 74 6.80 0.90 3.15
N ARG A 75 7.42 1.00 4.33
CA ARG A 75 7.14 0.08 5.45
C ARG A 75 6.10 0.64 6.40
N ALA A 76 6.16 1.94 6.68
CA ALA A 76 5.28 2.58 7.64
C ALA A 76 3.83 2.65 7.14
N VAL A 77 3.63 3.05 5.88
CA VAL A 77 2.31 3.24 5.28
C VAL A 77 1.45 1.98 5.27
N PRO A 78 1.89 0.82 4.73
CA PRO A 78 1.05 -0.38 4.72
C PRO A 78 0.71 -0.89 6.13
N VAL A 79 1.62 -0.72 7.10
CA VAL A 79 1.36 -1.05 8.50
C VAL A 79 0.30 -0.12 9.10
N LEU A 80 0.42 1.19 8.88
CA LEU A 80 -0.56 2.17 9.36
C LEU A 80 -1.93 1.95 8.73
N PHE A 81 -2.00 1.66 7.43
CA PHE A 81 -3.27 1.30 6.79
C PHE A 81 -3.86 0.02 7.36
N ALA A 82 -3.06 -1.04 7.53
CA ALA A 82 -3.52 -2.29 8.12
C ALA A 82 -4.11 -2.08 9.52
N LEU A 83 -3.41 -1.32 10.36
CA LEU A 83 -3.84 -1.00 11.73
C LEU A 83 -5.09 -0.12 11.74
N THR A 84 -5.11 0.97 10.97
CA THR A 84 -6.21 1.94 10.97
C THR A 84 -7.49 1.33 10.41
N PHE A 85 -7.41 0.68 9.25
CA PHE A 85 -8.59 0.09 8.63
C PHE A 85 -9.03 -1.18 9.35
N GLY A 86 -8.09 -2.01 9.82
CA GLY A 86 -8.39 -3.16 10.67
C GLY A 86 -9.10 -2.75 11.95
N TYR A 87 -8.61 -1.71 12.63
CA TYR A 87 -9.26 -1.16 13.82
C TYR A 87 -10.65 -0.60 13.53
N GLY A 88 -10.82 0.14 12.42
CA GLY A 88 -12.11 0.66 11.96
C GLY A 88 -13.13 -0.44 11.68
N ILE A 89 -12.72 -1.52 11.02
CA ILE A 89 -13.54 -2.71 10.79
C ILE A 89 -13.89 -3.39 12.13
N TRP A 90 -12.92 -3.52 13.04
CA TRP A 90 -13.10 -4.16 14.35
C TRP A 90 -14.12 -3.45 15.25
N ILE A 91 -14.12 -2.11 15.26
CA ILE A 91 -15.11 -1.33 16.03
C ILE A 91 -16.46 -1.17 15.29
N GLY A 92 -16.47 -1.51 14.00
CA GLY A 92 -17.66 -1.49 13.16
C GLY A 92 -18.68 -2.58 13.49
N GLY A 93 -19.71 -2.69 12.65
CA GLY A 93 -20.78 -3.68 12.78
C GLY A 93 -20.59 -4.95 11.94
N LEU A 94 -19.36 -5.27 11.53
CA LEU A 94 -19.05 -6.45 10.70
C LEU A 94 -18.38 -7.57 11.52
N PRO A 95 -18.44 -8.83 11.06
CA PRO A 95 -17.67 -9.94 11.63
C PRO A 95 -16.16 -9.61 11.72
N ARG A 96 -15.55 -9.95 12.86
CA ARG A 96 -14.14 -9.62 13.14
C ARG A 96 -13.13 -10.28 12.19
N VAL A 97 -13.50 -11.38 11.52
CA VAL A 97 -12.64 -12.03 10.52
C VAL A 97 -12.25 -11.09 9.37
N PHE A 98 -13.08 -10.10 9.06
CA PHE A 98 -12.80 -9.12 8.01
C PHE A 98 -11.64 -8.19 8.33
N VAL A 99 -11.17 -8.14 9.59
CA VAL A 99 -9.92 -7.45 9.96
C VAL A 99 -8.70 -8.04 9.25
N LEU A 100 -8.76 -9.30 8.82
CA LEU A 100 -7.66 -9.94 8.09
C LEU A 100 -7.44 -9.33 6.70
N VAL A 101 -8.45 -8.72 6.08
CA VAL A 101 -8.35 -8.15 4.73
C VAL A 101 -7.35 -7.00 4.65
N PRO A 102 -7.45 -5.92 5.46
CA PRO A 102 -6.43 -4.86 5.47
C PRO A 102 -5.05 -5.34 5.92
N ILE A 103 -4.98 -6.41 6.73
CA ILE A 103 -3.69 -7.02 7.11
C ILE A 103 -3.03 -7.68 5.89
N LEU A 104 -3.79 -8.51 5.15
CA LEU A 104 -3.29 -9.15 3.92
C LEU A 104 -2.90 -8.12 2.87
N MET A 105 -3.65 -7.02 2.76
CA MET A 105 -3.31 -5.89 1.89
C MET A 105 -1.96 -5.28 2.25
N GLY A 106 -1.74 -4.97 3.54
CA GLY A 106 -0.46 -4.42 4.00
C GLY A 106 0.70 -5.41 3.84
N LEU A 107 0.47 -6.70 4.07
CA LEU A 107 1.49 -7.75 3.84
C LEU A 107 1.85 -7.89 2.37
N ALA A 108 0.87 -7.80 1.46
CA ALA A 108 1.12 -7.81 0.02
C ALA A 108 2.00 -6.60 -0.38
N ASP A 109 1.69 -5.41 0.11
CA ASP A 109 2.49 -4.21 -0.15
C ASP A 109 3.93 -4.33 0.39
N LEU A 110 4.12 -4.82 1.62
CA LEU A 110 5.46 -5.05 2.18
C LEU A 110 6.27 -6.09 1.38
N ALA A 111 5.61 -7.16 0.91
CA ALA A 111 6.25 -8.18 0.09
C ALA A 111 6.66 -7.62 -1.28
N GLU A 112 5.76 -6.86 -1.92
CA GLU A 112 6.00 -6.18 -3.18
C GLU A 112 7.18 -5.21 -3.09
N ASN A 113 7.16 -4.27 -2.14
CA ASN A 113 8.24 -3.29 -1.96
C ASN A 113 9.61 -3.96 -1.73
N THR A 114 9.61 -5.12 -1.05
CA THR A 114 10.84 -5.89 -0.81
C THR A 114 11.36 -6.54 -2.10
N LEU A 115 10.49 -7.16 -2.89
CA LEU A 115 10.87 -7.81 -4.15
C LEU A 115 11.23 -6.76 -5.21
N ALA A 116 10.48 -5.67 -5.28
CA ALA A 116 10.73 -4.55 -6.18
C ALA A 116 12.10 -3.91 -5.91
N ALA A 117 12.42 -3.62 -4.64
CA ALA A 117 13.73 -3.08 -4.29
C ALA A 117 14.87 -4.04 -4.66
N ARG A 118 14.68 -5.36 -4.46
CA ARG A 118 15.68 -6.36 -4.85
C ARG A 118 15.89 -6.41 -6.37
N MET A 119 14.81 -6.41 -7.17
CA MET A 119 14.95 -6.52 -8.64
C MET A 119 15.53 -5.25 -9.24
N LEU A 120 15.15 -4.08 -8.72
CA LEU A 120 15.67 -2.80 -9.21
C LEU A 120 17.17 -2.68 -8.90
N LEU A 121 17.60 -3.08 -7.69
CA LEU A 121 19.02 -3.08 -7.32
C LEU A 121 19.84 -4.14 -8.06
N ALA A 122 19.24 -5.24 -8.52
CA ALA A 122 19.94 -6.23 -9.35
C ALA A 122 20.32 -5.66 -10.74
N GLY A 123 19.56 -4.66 -11.20
CA GLY A 123 19.77 -4.03 -12.51
C GLY A 123 19.30 -4.89 -13.68
N PRO A 124 19.34 -4.35 -14.91
CA PRO A 124 18.72 -4.97 -16.07
C PRO A 124 19.39 -6.30 -16.48
N ALA A 125 20.69 -6.46 -16.23
CA ALA A 125 21.44 -7.67 -16.60
C ALA A 125 21.12 -8.89 -15.70
N ALA A 126 20.73 -8.66 -14.45
CA ALA A 126 20.48 -9.71 -13.46
C ALA A 126 19.00 -9.81 -13.05
N LEU A 127 18.09 -9.31 -13.90
CA LEU A 127 16.67 -9.35 -13.66
C LEU A 127 16.15 -10.80 -13.73
N ASP A 128 15.58 -11.30 -12.62
CA ASP A 128 14.93 -12.61 -12.56
C ASP A 128 13.42 -12.49 -12.87
N PRO A 129 12.92 -13.10 -13.97
CA PRO A 129 11.50 -13.10 -14.31
C PRO A 129 10.60 -13.69 -13.22
N GLY A 130 11.09 -14.67 -12.45
CA GLY A 130 10.33 -15.27 -11.35
C GLY A 130 10.09 -14.26 -10.22
N GLN A 131 11.12 -13.52 -9.84
CA GLN A 131 11.00 -12.45 -8.85
C GLN A 131 10.07 -11.33 -9.33
N VAL A 132 10.14 -10.94 -10.61
CA VAL A 132 9.25 -9.93 -11.20
C VAL A 132 7.80 -10.39 -11.16
N ALA A 133 7.53 -11.65 -11.52
CA ALA A 133 6.17 -12.20 -11.49
C ALA A 133 5.57 -12.19 -10.08
N TRP A 134 6.36 -12.54 -9.06
CA TRP A 134 5.91 -12.45 -7.66
C TRP A 134 5.66 -11.00 -7.23
N ALA A 135 6.56 -10.08 -7.57
CA ALA A 135 6.39 -8.67 -7.23
C ALA A 135 5.10 -8.11 -7.85
N SER A 136 4.88 -8.36 -9.15
CA SER A 136 3.65 -8.03 -9.88
C SER A 136 2.39 -8.66 -9.26
N ALA A 137 2.44 -9.94 -8.88
CA ALA A 137 1.31 -10.60 -8.20
C ALA A 137 0.95 -9.92 -6.87
N PHE A 138 1.94 -9.51 -6.08
CA PHE A 138 1.70 -8.74 -4.86
C PHE A 138 1.20 -7.32 -5.13
N THR A 139 1.67 -6.66 -6.20
CA THR A 139 1.13 -5.38 -6.68
C THR A 139 -0.36 -5.50 -6.99
N VAL A 140 -0.75 -6.51 -7.76
CA VAL A 140 -2.16 -6.74 -8.09
C VAL A 140 -2.97 -7.07 -6.82
N ALA A 141 -2.45 -7.94 -5.95
CA ALA A 141 -3.12 -8.32 -4.71
C ALA A 141 -3.41 -7.10 -3.82
N LYS A 142 -2.43 -6.21 -3.60
CA LYS A 142 -2.66 -4.99 -2.78
C LYS A 142 -3.71 -4.08 -3.42
N TRP A 143 -3.67 -3.89 -4.74
CA TRP A 143 -4.61 -3.03 -5.46
C TRP A 143 -6.03 -3.61 -5.52
N VAL A 144 -6.19 -4.93 -5.49
CA VAL A 144 -7.51 -5.59 -5.33
C VAL A 144 -8.00 -5.51 -3.88
N LEU A 145 -7.13 -5.75 -2.91
CA LEU A 145 -7.51 -5.76 -1.50
C LEU A 145 -7.82 -4.37 -0.94
N PHE A 146 -7.24 -3.32 -1.50
CA PHE A 146 -7.49 -1.94 -1.10
C PHE A 146 -8.96 -1.51 -1.23
N PRO A 147 -9.62 -1.58 -2.40
CA PRO A 147 -11.04 -1.23 -2.51
C PRO A 147 -11.93 -2.15 -1.67
N VAL A 148 -11.61 -3.45 -1.55
CA VAL A 148 -12.35 -4.37 -0.67
C VAL A 148 -12.26 -3.91 0.79
N THR A 149 -11.08 -3.49 1.24
CA THR A 149 -10.88 -2.93 2.58
C THR A 149 -11.73 -1.69 2.82
N LEU A 150 -11.76 -0.76 1.86
CA LEU A 150 -12.58 0.45 1.96
C LEU A 150 -14.08 0.13 2.04
N LEU A 151 -14.56 -0.81 1.22
CA LEU A 151 -15.95 -1.26 1.24
C LEU A 151 -16.33 -1.87 2.59
N LEU A 152 -15.48 -2.72 3.16
CA LEU A 152 -15.68 -3.33 4.47
C LEU A 152 -15.71 -2.26 5.57
N LEU A 153 -14.75 -1.33 5.54
CA LEU A 153 -14.67 -0.24 6.52
C LEU A 153 -15.94 0.62 6.51
N VAL A 154 -16.33 1.13 5.35
CA VAL A 154 -17.53 1.98 5.21
C VAL A 154 -18.78 1.22 5.62
N THR A 155 -18.94 -0.02 5.16
CA THR A 155 -20.09 -0.86 5.51
C THR A 155 -20.15 -1.11 7.02
N GLY A 156 -19.02 -1.43 7.64
CA GLY A 156 -18.92 -1.65 9.08
C GLY A 156 -19.30 -0.42 9.89
N LEU A 157 -18.80 0.75 9.53
CA LEU A 157 -19.10 2.00 10.22
C LEU A 157 -20.57 2.42 10.03
N VAL A 158 -21.14 2.25 8.83
CA VAL A 158 -22.56 2.54 8.56
C VAL A 158 -23.47 1.61 9.38
N ARG A 159 -23.19 0.30 9.40
CA ARG A 159 -23.96 -0.67 10.21
C ARG A 159 -23.90 -0.32 11.70
N ARG A 160 -22.72 0.04 12.20
CA ARG A 160 -22.55 0.45 13.59
C ARG A 160 -23.39 1.67 13.94
N ARG A 161 -23.35 2.69 13.08
CA ARG A 161 -24.13 3.93 13.26
C ARG A 161 -25.64 3.69 13.25
N LYS A 162 -26.15 2.74 12.45
CA LYS A 162 -27.58 2.38 12.43
C LYS A 162 -27.99 1.72 13.76
N ALA A 163 -27.23 0.72 14.22
CA ALA A 163 -27.49 0.05 15.49
C ALA A 163 -27.46 1.03 16.69
N ASP A 164 -26.50 1.95 16.72
CA ASP A 164 -26.40 2.95 17.79
C ASP A 164 -27.60 3.93 17.81
N LYS A 165 -28.30 4.13 16.68
CA LYS A 165 -29.53 4.94 16.61
C LYS A 165 -30.75 4.18 17.13
N GLU A 166 -30.90 2.91 16.74
CA GLU A 166 -32.03 2.06 17.16
C GLU A 166 -32.06 1.84 18.69
N VAL A 167 -30.89 1.81 19.35
CA VAL A 167 -30.80 1.69 20.81
C VAL A 167 -31.21 2.98 21.56
N ARG A 168 -31.19 4.13 20.88
CA ARG A 168 -31.49 5.45 21.49
C ARG A 168 -32.95 5.89 21.31
N THR A 169 -33.71 5.20 20.48
CA THR A 169 -35.15 5.39 20.24
C THR A 169 -35.96 4.42 21.08
#